data_AF-A0AAN8UD65-F1
#
_entry.id   AF-A0AAN8UD65-F1
#
_cell.length_a   1.000
_cell.length_b   1.000
_cell.length_c   1.000
_cell.angle_alpha   90.00
_cell.angle_beta   90.00
_cell.angle_gamma   90.00
#
_symmetry.space_group_name_H-M   'P 1'
#
loop_
_entity.id
_entity.type
_entity.pdbx_description
1 polymer ?
#
loop_
_entity_poly.entity_id
_entity_poly.type
_entity_poly.pdbx_seq_one_letter_code
_entity_poly.pdbx_strand_id
1 'polypeptide(L)'
;MTVGKLACPYCMENSKAFTLKHGRKNTWFDCYRQFLPMDHEFRKMKNAFRKNKVESEPPPPLLTGHQIWERVSQLPKVTEGSPS
;
A
#
# COMPACT_ATOMS: atom_id res chain seq x y z
N MET A 1 -12.70 -6.76 6.87
CA MET A 1 -11.61 -5.77 6.87
C MET A 1 -10.36 -6.44 6.34
N THR A 2 -9.69 -5.87 5.34
CA THR A 2 -8.36 -6.34 4.93
C THR A 2 -7.33 -5.85 5.95
N VAL A 3 -6.46 -6.73 6.44
CA VAL A 3 -5.45 -6.39 7.45
C VAL A 3 -4.06 -6.36 6.82
N GLY A 4 -3.16 -5.57 7.40
CA GLY A 4 -1.76 -5.52 6.99
C GLY A 4 -1.57 -4.93 5.59
N LYS A 5 -0.85 -5.63 4.71
CA LYS A 5 -0.43 -5.11 3.40
C LYS A 5 -1.59 -4.80 2.44
N LEU A 6 -2.76 -5.41 2.68
CA LEU A 6 -3.96 -5.23 1.87
C LEU A 6 -4.96 -4.23 2.48
N ALA A 7 -4.60 -3.55 3.57
CA ALA A 7 -5.52 -2.70 4.32
C ALA A 7 -6.10 -1.52 3.51
N CYS A 8 -5.41 -1.08 2.47
CA CYS A 8 -5.90 -0.02 1.60
C CYS A 8 -6.76 -0.62 0.48
N PRO A 9 -8.09 -0.38 0.43
CA PRO A 9 -8.96 -0.91 -0.63
C PRO A 9 -8.70 -0.29 -2.00
N TYR A 10 -8.04 0.88 -2.03
CA TYR A 10 -7.61 1.53 -3.26
C TYR A 10 -6.33 0.87 -3.82
N CYS A 11 -5.30 0.74 -2.98
CA CYS A 11 -4.01 0.22 -3.44
C CYS A 11 -3.97 -1.30 -3.50
N MET A 12 -4.59 -2.00 -2.54
CA MET A 12 -4.63 -3.45 -2.39
C MET A 12 -3.25 -4.08 -2.61
N GLU A 13 -3.08 -4.92 -3.63
CA GLU A 13 -1.82 -5.58 -3.99
C GLU A 13 -0.75 -4.58 -4.47
N ASN A 14 -1.17 -3.44 -5.00
CA ASN A 14 -0.31 -2.36 -5.47
C ASN A 14 0.11 -1.39 -4.35
N SER A 15 -0.20 -1.69 -3.08
CA SER A 15 0.16 -0.83 -1.95
C SER A 15 1.67 -0.67 -1.74
N LYS A 16 2.50 -1.53 -2.35
CA LYS A 16 3.95 -1.63 -2.11
C LYS A 16 4.33 -1.78 -0.63
N ALA A 17 3.35 -2.12 0.22
CA ALA A 17 3.56 -2.26 1.64
C ALA A 17 4.59 -3.35 1.92
N PHE A 18 5.50 -3.07 2.84
CA PHE A 18 6.56 -3.99 3.22
C PHE A 18 6.59 -4.19 4.73
N THR A 19 7.22 -5.27 5.15
CA THR A 19 7.36 -5.59 6.57
C THR A 19 8.74 -5.12 7.04
N LEU A 20 8.78 -4.34 8.12
CA LEU A 20 10.03 -3.90 8.73
C LEU A 20 10.81 -5.11 9.25
N LYS A 21 12.09 -5.23 8.87
CA LYS A 21 12.95 -6.38 9.26
C LYS A 21 13.03 -6.58 10.78
N HIS A 22 13.23 -5.50 11.53
CA HIS A 22 13.43 -5.57 12.98
C HIS A 22 12.12 -5.44 13.76
N GLY A 23 11.22 -4.53 13.34
CA GLY A 23 9.94 -4.30 14.01
C GLY A 23 8.83 -5.28 13.64
N ARG A 24 8.98 -6.05 12.55
CA ARG A 24 7.99 -7.01 12.01
C ARG A 24 6.61 -6.42 11.71
N LYS A 25 6.47 -5.09 11.73
CA LYS A 25 5.24 -4.38 11.39
C LYS A 25 5.15 -4.13 9.89
N ASN A 26 3.94 -4.21 9.34
CA ASN A 26 3.67 -3.76 7.97
C ASN A 26 3.70 -2.22 7.93
N THR A 27 4.28 -1.65 6.87
CA THR A 27 4.35 -0.22 6.63
C THR A 27 4.16 0.10 5.16
N TRP A 28 3.57 1.26 4.90
CA TRP A 28 3.33 1.86 3.58
C TRP A 28 4.05 3.20 3.41
N PHE A 29 4.93 3.57 4.35
CA PHE A 29 5.57 4.89 4.36
C PHE A 29 6.29 5.24 3.05
N ASP A 30 6.94 4.31 2.36
CA ASP A 30 7.70 4.63 1.13
C ASP A 30 6.81 4.77 -0.13
N CYS A 31 5.53 4.42 -0.03
CA CYS A 31 4.68 4.15 -1.20
C CYS A 31 4.12 5.43 -1.81
N TYR A 32 4.01 6.51 -1.04
CA TYR A 32 3.51 7.80 -1.54
C TYR A 32 4.46 8.47 -2.53
N ARG A 33 5.75 8.09 -2.58
CA ARG A 33 6.73 8.65 -3.51
C ARG A 33 6.36 8.40 -4.97
N GLN A 34 5.56 7.38 -5.26
CA GLN A 34 5.05 7.10 -6.61
C GLN A 34 4.08 8.16 -7.14
N PHE A 35 3.55 9.04 -6.28
CA PHE A 35 2.66 10.13 -6.70
C PHE A 35 3.41 11.43 -7.02
N LEU A 36 4.72 11.49 -6.73
CA LEU A 36 5.55 12.65 -7.10
C LEU A 36 5.85 12.65 -8.61
N PRO A 37 6.21 13.78 -9.23
CA PRO A 37 6.74 13.79 -10.59
C PRO A 37 7.91 12.82 -10.78
N MET A 38 8.08 12.24 -11.98
CA MET A 38 9.09 11.21 -12.24
C MET A 38 10.53 11.69 -12.03
N ASP A 39 10.79 12.96 -12.28
CA ASP A 39 12.08 13.62 -12.13
C ASP A 39 12.37 14.09 -10.70
N HIS A 40 11.40 14.01 -9.79
CA HIS A 40 11.48 14.51 -8.43
C HIS A 40 12.61 13.87 -7.62
N GLU A 41 13.42 14.69 -6.94
CA GLU A 41 14.60 14.27 -6.17
C GLU A 41 14.29 13.15 -5.15
N PHE A 42 13.17 13.28 -4.43
CA PHE A 42 12.76 12.28 -3.45
C PHE A 42 12.54 10.90 -4.06
N ARG A 43 12.23 10.74 -5.35
CA ARG A 43 12.17 9.41 -6.00
C ARG A 43 13.56 8.77 -6.12
N LYS A 44 14.62 9.56 -6.23
CA LYS A 44 16.01 9.13 -6.45
C LYS A 44 16.79 8.89 -5.15
N MET A 45 16.30 9.40 -4.01
CA MET A 45 16.94 9.25 -2.70
C MET A 45 16.93 7.79 -2.21
N LYS A 46 18.06 7.10 -2.37
CA LYS A 46 18.23 5.68 -2.06
C LYS A 46 18.23 5.34 -0.56
N ASN A 47 18.55 6.28 0.30
CA ASN A 47 18.85 6.00 1.71
C ASN A 47 17.99 6.80 2.71
N ALA A 48 17.26 7.82 2.25
CA ALA A 48 16.43 8.66 3.12
C ALA A 48 15.12 7.99 3.57
N PHE A 49 14.63 7.00 2.82
CA PHE A 49 13.33 6.36 3.06
C PHE A 49 13.48 4.85 3.28
N ARG A 50 13.84 4.12 2.22
CA ARG A 50 14.08 2.69 2.25
C ARG A 50 15.45 2.40 1.65
N LYS A 51 16.32 1.77 2.45
CA LYS A 51 17.72 1.50 2.08
C LYS A 51 17.83 0.88 0.69
N ASN A 52 18.70 1.47 -0.13
CA ASN A 52 18.98 1.08 -1.51
C ASN A 52 17.74 1.05 -2.43
N LYS A 53 16.72 1.87 -2.16
CA LYS A 53 15.49 1.91 -2.99
C LYS A 53 15.32 3.24 -3.73
N VAL A 54 15.24 3.14 -5.05
CA VAL A 54 14.78 4.19 -5.96
C VAL A 54 13.34 3.88 -6.37
N GLU A 55 12.49 4.90 -6.44
CA GLU A 55 11.11 4.77 -6.94
C GLU A 55 11.00 5.20 -8.40
N SER A 56 11.12 4.21 -9.29
CA SER A 56 11.01 4.34 -10.75
C SER A 56 9.63 4.04 -11.30
N GLU A 57 8.72 3.53 -10.47
CA GLU A 57 7.39 3.11 -10.92
C GLU A 57 6.43 4.29 -11.03
N PRO A 58 5.48 4.27 -11.98
CA PRO A 58 4.40 5.25 -12.04
C PRO A 58 3.46 5.15 -10.82
N PRO A 59 2.60 6.16 -10.60
CA PRO A 59 1.53 6.04 -9.61
C PRO A 59 0.61 4.86 -9.95
N PRO A 60 0.00 4.20 -8.93
CA PRO A 60 -0.98 3.15 -9.18
C PRO A 60 -2.19 3.71 -9.95
N PRO A 61 -2.90 2.86 -10.73
CA PRO A 61 -4.07 3.29 -11.49
C PRO A 61 -5.11 4.00 -10.63
N LEU A 62 -5.71 5.06 -11.19
CA LEU A 62 -6.86 5.73 -10.60
C LEU A 62 -8.08 4.81 -10.72
N LEU A 63 -8.57 4.35 -9.57
CA LEU A 63 -9.79 3.55 -9.49
C LEU A 63 -10.97 4.44 -9.12
N THR A 64 -12.10 4.20 -9.79
CA THR A 64 -13.38 4.81 -9.43
C THR A 64 -13.94 4.19 -8.16
N GLY A 65 -14.83 4.89 -7.46
CA GLY A 65 -15.54 4.35 -6.30
C GLY A 65 -16.27 3.04 -6.60
N HIS A 66 -16.84 2.92 -7.81
CA HIS A 66 -17.51 1.69 -8.25
C HIS A 66 -16.56 0.50 -8.36
N GLN A 67 -15.37 0.68 -8.97
CA GLN A 67 -14.37 -0.39 -9.08
C GLN A 67 -13.83 -0.82 -7.70
N ILE A 68 -13.65 0.14 -6.79
CA ILE A 68 -13.25 -0.16 -5.42
C ILE A 68 -14.36 -0.95 -4.72
N TRP A 69 -15.62 -0.52 -4.88
CA TRP A 69 -16.77 -1.19 -4.29
C TRP A 69 -16.93 -2.63 -4.77
N GLU A 70 -16.86 -2.86 -6.09
CA GLU A 70 -16.95 -4.20 -6.69
C GLU A 70 -15.92 -5.17 -6.11
N ARG A 71 -14.69 -4.69 -5.83
CA ARG A 71 -13.67 -5.50 -5.17
C ARG A 71 -14.00 -5.76 -3.70
N VAL A 72 -14.34 -4.70 -2.97
CA VAL A 72 -14.58 -4.79 -1.52
C VAL A 72 -15.81 -5.61 -1.20
N SER A 73 -16.86 -5.58 -2.03
CA SER A 73 -18.10 -6.31 -1.82
C SER A 73 -17.94 -7.83 -1.89
N GLN A 74 -16.91 -8.33 -2.58
CA GLN A 74 -16.60 -9.75 -2.69
C GLN A 74 -15.78 -10.29 -1.52
N LEU A 75 -15.27 -9.41 -0.64
CA LEU A 75 -14.44 -9.84 0.48
C LEU A 75 -15.31 -10.42 1.61
N PRO A 76 -14.83 -11.46 2.31
CA PRO A 76 -15.56 -12.00 3.45
C PRO A 76 -15.73 -10.91 4.50
N LYS A 77 -16.97 -10.72 4.95
CA LYS A 77 -17.27 -9.91 6.12
C LYS A 77 -16.65 -10.63 7.31
N VAL A 78 -15.86 -9.91 8.11
CA VAL A 78 -15.39 -10.43 9.38
C VAL A 78 -16.63 -10.51 10.26
N THR A 79 -17.21 -11.69 10.42
CA THR A 79 -18.13 -11.98 11.51
C THR A 79 -17.26 -12.08 12.75
N GLU A 80 -17.43 -11.16 13.70
CA GLU A 80 -16.84 -11.37 15.03
C GLU A 80 -17.42 -12.67 15.57
N GLY A 81 -16.58 -13.71 15.66
CA GLY A 81 -16.94 -14.95 16.32
C GLY A 81 -17.24 -14.63 17.78
N SER A 82 -18.37 -15.13 18.26
CA SER A 82 -18.88 -14.95 19.62
C SER A 82 -17.77 -15.10 20.68
N PRO A 83 -17.75 -14.25 21.72
CA PRO A 83 -16.84 -14.45 22.84
C PRO A 83 -17.14 -15.81 23.48
N SER A 84 -16.11 -16.66 23.57
CA SER A 84 -16.14 -17.88 24.39
C SER A 84 -16.04 -17.52 25.86
#